data_AF-A0A662IRA7-F1
#
_entry.id   AF-A0A662IRA7-F1
#
_cell.length_a   1.000
_cell.length_b   1.000
_cell.length_c   1.000
_cell.angle_alpha   90.00
_cell.angle_beta   90.00
_cell.angle_gamma   90.00
#
_symmetry.space_group_name_H-M   'P 1'
#
loop_
_entity.id
_entity.type
_entity.pdbx_description
1 polymer ?
#
loop_
_entity_poly.entity_id
_entity_poly.type
_entity_poly.pdbx_seq_one_letter_code
_entity_poly.pdbx_strand_id
1 'polypeptide(L)'
;MASPAGRGNINRFRGGASMLKQAAALLLVAAVLALGLLAQSRVQEAEREAAVEAALNDPRVLEAYERKVEPVLGPGALPLVYLDPASPPEARIYVVEWLDPRWLYLASLMKARVVVNSTRASVVYVDP
;
A
#
# COMPACT_ATOMS: atom_id res chain seq x y z
N MET A 1 57.31 -22.87 50.34
CA MET A 1 55.99 -22.24 50.58
C MET A 1 55.97 -20.90 49.86
N ALA A 2 55.14 -20.78 48.82
CA ALA A 2 54.69 -19.51 48.26
C ALA A 2 53.41 -19.78 47.43
N SER A 3 52.34 -19.07 47.75
CA SER A 3 51.07 -18.97 47.02
C SER A 3 50.43 -17.66 47.50
N PRO A 4 49.44 -17.04 46.82
CA PRO A 4 49.06 -17.03 45.40
C PRO A 4 48.87 -15.57 44.89
N ALA A 5 48.77 -15.33 43.57
CA ALA A 5 48.04 -14.15 43.07
C ALA A 5 47.58 -14.29 41.61
N GLY A 6 46.27 -14.47 41.44
CA GLY A 6 45.47 -13.68 40.51
C GLY A 6 45.69 -13.85 39.01
N ARG A 7 45.29 -15.00 38.44
CA ARG A 7 44.85 -15.00 37.03
C ARG A 7 43.42 -14.45 36.96
N GLY A 8 43.33 -13.14 36.79
CA GLY A 8 42.08 -12.43 36.50
C GLY A 8 41.42 -13.00 35.25
N ASN A 9 40.17 -13.41 35.41
CA ASN A 9 39.33 -14.03 34.39
C ASN A 9 38.93 -12.99 33.32
N ILE A 10 39.74 -12.84 32.27
CA ILE A 10 39.56 -11.93 31.12
C ILE A 10 38.38 -12.31 30.20
N ASN A 11 37.65 -13.38 30.49
CA ASN A 11 36.57 -13.86 29.62
C ASN A 11 35.19 -13.17 29.82
N ARG A 12 35.05 -12.21 30.74
CA ARG A 12 33.75 -11.54 30.99
C ARG A 12 33.37 -10.43 30.02
N PHE A 13 34.30 -9.87 29.23
CA PHE A 13 34.03 -8.70 28.38
C PHE A 13 33.77 -9.01 26.89
N ARG A 14 33.96 -10.25 26.44
CA ARG A 14 33.74 -10.63 25.03
C ARG A 14 32.27 -10.82 24.64
N GLY A 15 31.38 -11.12 25.60
CA GLY A 15 29.95 -11.36 25.34
C GLY A 15 29.15 -10.10 24.99
N GLY A 16 29.41 -8.98 25.68
CA GLY A 16 28.64 -7.74 25.51
C GLY A 16 28.88 -7.04 24.17
N ALA A 17 30.13 -7.04 23.67
CA ALA A 17 30.46 -6.45 22.37
C ALA A 17 29.88 -7.24 21.18
N SER A 18 29.71 -8.56 21.32
CA SER A 18 29.07 -9.40 20.31
C SER A 18 27.56 -9.17 20.24
N MET A 19 26.89 -9.09 21.41
CA MET A 19 25.46 -8.80 21.47
C MET A 19 25.13 -7.38 20.97
N LEU A 20 25.98 -6.38 21.29
CA LEU A 20 25.78 -5.00 20.83
C LEU A 20 25.88 -4.90 19.30
N LYS A 21 26.84 -5.62 18.69
CA LYS A 21 26.97 -5.69 17.22
C LYS A 21 25.77 -6.36 16.56
N GLN A 22 25.27 -7.44 17.16
CA GLN A 22 24.06 -8.13 16.67
C GLN A 22 22.82 -7.23 16.80
N ALA A 23 22.65 -6.53 17.92
CA ALA A 23 21.55 -5.58 18.10
C ALA A 23 21.63 -4.42 17.10
N ALA A 24 22.82 -3.85 16.88
CA ALA A 24 23.03 -2.81 15.88
C ALA A 24 22.73 -3.30 14.46
N ALA A 25 23.13 -4.53 14.12
CA ALA A 25 22.82 -5.14 12.83
C ALA A 25 21.30 -5.37 12.65
N LEU A 26 20.61 -5.87 13.69
CA LEU A 26 19.16 -6.05 13.67
C LEU A 26 18.41 -4.73 13.51
N LEU A 27 18.84 -3.68 14.21
CA LEU A 27 18.27 -2.34 14.07
C LEU A 27 18.47 -1.79 12.65
N LEU A 28 19.66 -2.01 12.06
CA LEU A 28 19.92 -1.59 10.68
C LEU A 28 19.00 -2.32 9.69
N VAL A 29 18.84 -3.63 9.84
CA VAL A 29 17.93 -4.42 8.99
C VAL A 29 16.48 -3.94 9.15
N ALA A 30 16.02 -3.74 10.39
CA ALA A 30 14.69 -3.23 10.66
C ALA A 30 14.47 -1.83 10.04
N ALA A 31 15.47 -0.95 10.11
CA ALA A 31 15.41 0.38 9.51
C ALA A 31 15.32 0.31 7.97
N VAL A 32 16.11 -0.56 7.32
CA VAL A 32 16.05 -0.76 5.87
C VAL A 32 14.69 -1.32 5.45
N LEU A 33 14.14 -2.29 6.19
CA LEU A 33 12.81 -2.82 5.94
C LEU A 33 11.73 -1.75 6.09
N ALA A 34 11.79 -0.94 7.16
CA ALA A 34 10.85 0.14 7.38
C ALA A 34 10.90 1.18 6.25
N LEU A 35 12.10 1.55 5.79
CA LEU A 35 12.27 2.45 4.65
C LEU A 35 11.73 1.86 3.34
N GLY A 36 11.96 0.57 3.10
CA GLY A 36 11.41 -0.14 1.94
C GLY A 36 9.88 -0.14 1.94
N LEU A 37 9.26 -0.43 3.10
CA LEU A 37 7.81 -0.41 3.27
C LEU A 37 7.24 0.99 3.07
N LEU A 38 7.90 2.02 3.61
CA LEU A 38 7.49 3.42 3.42
C LEU A 38 7.57 3.86 1.96
N ALA A 39 8.65 3.50 1.25
CA ALA A 39 8.77 3.79 -0.18
C ALA A 39 7.66 3.12 -0.97
N GLN A 40 7.38 1.84 -0.69
CA GLN A 40 6.32 1.09 -1.36
C GLN A 40 4.92 1.65 -1.06
N SER A 41 4.64 2.07 0.18
CA SER A 41 3.35 2.64 0.54
C SER A 41 3.09 3.96 -0.18
N ARG A 42 4.12 4.80 -0.33
CA ARG A 42 4.03 6.07 -1.07
C ARG A 42 3.78 5.86 -2.56
N VAL A 43 4.45 4.88 -3.16
CA VAL A 43 4.21 4.52 -4.57
C VAL A 43 2.77 4.05 -4.75
N GLN A 44 2.28 3.17 -3.88
CA GLN A 44 0.89 2.70 -3.96
C GLN A 44 -0.13 3.82 -3.73
N GLU A 45 0.15 4.77 -2.84
CA GLU A 45 -0.70 5.94 -2.61
C GLU A 45 -0.79 6.80 -3.88
N ALA A 46 0.33 7.14 -4.51
CA ALA A 46 0.37 7.88 -5.76
C ALA A 46 -0.34 7.14 -6.91
N GLU A 47 -0.16 5.82 -7.00
CA GLU A 47 -0.86 4.99 -8.00
C GLU A 47 -2.38 4.99 -7.77
N ARG A 48 -2.84 4.94 -6.51
CA ARG A 48 -4.27 5.03 -6.17
C ARG A 48 -4.84 6.39 -6.55
N GLU A 49 -4.15 7.48 -6.24
CA GLU A 49 -4.56 8.84 -6.62
C GLU A 49 -4.66 8.98 -8.14
N ALA A 50 -3.65 8.53 -8.88
CA ALA A 50 -3.67 8.53 -10.34
C ALA A 50 -4.83 7.69 -10.92
N ALA A 51 -5.16 6.57 -10.28
CA ALA A 51 -6.31 5.75 -10.68
C ALA A 51 -7.65 6.50 -10.48
N VAL A 52 -7.81 7.16 -9.33
CA VAL A 52 -9.00 7.99 -9.06
C VAL A 52 -9.10 9.12 -10.06
N GLU A 53 -8.01 9.86 -10.28
CA GLU A 53 -7.98 10.99 -11.21
C GLU A 53 -8.33 10.54 -12.63
N ALA A 54 -7.76 9.43 -13.11
CA ALA A 54 -8.08 8.89 -14.42
C ALA A 54 -9.55 8.45 -14.53
N ALA A 55 -10.11 7.83 -13.49
CA ALA A 55 -11.51 7.44 -13.47
C ALA A 55 -12.45 8.66 -13.48
N LEU A 56 -12.19 9.66 -12.66
CA LEU A 56 -13.03 10.86 -12.55
C LEU A 56 -12.99 11.76 -13.78
N ASN A 57 -11.99 11.61 -14.65
CA ASN A 57 -11.87 12.36 -15.90
C ASN A 57 -12.25 11.53 -17.15
N ASP A 58 -12.59 10.25 -17.01
CA ASP A 58 -13.02 9.43 -18.16
C ASP A 58 -14.51 9.67 -18.46
N PRO A 59 -14.88 10.08 -19.69
CA PRO A 59 -16.26 10.37 -20.05
C PRO A 59 -17.25 9.22 -19.81
N ARG A 60 -16.81 7.96 -19.96
CA ARG A 60 -17.65 6.78 -19.76
C ARG A 60 -17.97 6.56 -18.28
N VAL A 61 -17.02 6.89 -17.42
CA VAL A 61 -17.21 6.83 -15.96
C VAL A 61 -18.14 7.94 -15.52
N LEU A 62 -17.95 9.16 -16.02
CA LEU A 62 -18.83 10.30 -15.74
C LEU A 62 -20.29 10.02 -16.14
N GLU A 63 -20.53 9.50 -17.34
CA GLU A 63 -21.88 9.12 -17.80
C GLU A 63 -22.52 8.05 -16.90
N ALA A 64 -21.75 7.01 -16.52
CA ALA A 64 -22.23 5.96 -15.63
C ALA A 64 -22.51 6.50 -14.21
N TYR A 65 -21.68 7.41 -13.73
CA TYR A 65 -21.80 8.05 -12.43
C TYR A 65 -23.10 8.86 -12.31
N GLU A 66 -23.38 9.74 -13.27
CA GLU A 66 -24.61 10.55 -13.31
C GLU A 66 -25.86 9.67 -13.34
N ARG A 67 -25.79 8.52 -14.02
CA ARG A 67 -26.93 7.61 -14.16
C ARG A 67 -27.21 6.75 -12.93
N LYS A 68 -26.17 6.29 -12.21
CA LYS A 68 -26.32 5.27 -11.16
C LYS A 68 -25.85 5.68 -9.78
N VAL A 69 -24.80 6.49 -9.69
CA VAL A 69 -24.20 6.87 -8.41
C VAL A 69 -24.87 8.12 -7.88
N GLU A 70 -24.95 9.18 -8.67
CA GLU A 70 -25.50 10.47 -8.24
C GLU A 70 -26.94 10.37 -7.71
N PRO A 71 -27.87 9.62 -8.33
CA PRO A 71 -29.23 9.49 -7.82
C PRO A 71 -29.32 8.77 -6.46
N VAL A 72 -28.29 8.02 -6.10
CA VAL A 72 -28.24 7.16 -4.92
C VAL A 72 -27.45 7.81 -3.78
N LEU A 73 -26.27 8.35 -4.08
CA LEU A 73 -25.31 8.89 -3.11
C LEU A 73 -25.25 10.43 -3.11
N GLY A 74 -25.84 11.08 -4.11
CA GLY A 74 -25.70 12.50 -4.34
C GLY A 74 -24.41 12.88 -5.08
N PRO A 75 -24.28 14.16 -5.45
CA PRO A 75 -23.11 14.65 -6.19
C PRO A 75 -21.85 14.62 -5.31
N GLY A 76 -20.70 14.29 -5.91
CA GLY A 76 -19.40 14.29 -5.25
C GLY A 76 -19.11 13.07 -4.37
N ALA A 77 -19.91 12.01 -4.46
CA ALA A 77 -19.65 10.72 -3.80
C ALA A 77 -18.24 10.18 -4.12
N LEU A 78 -17.48 9.86 -3.08
CA LEU A 78 -16.11 9.37 -3.19
C LEU A 78 -16.06 7.85 -3.46
N PRO A 79 -15.20 7.38 -4.37
CA PRO A 79 -15.02 5.95 -4.60
C PRO A 79 -14.12 5.28 -3.55
N LEU A 80 -14.32 3.98 -3.36
CA LEU A 80 -13.32 3.08 -2.81
C LEU A 80 -12.32 2.68 -3.90
N VAL A 81 -11.02 2.66 -3.58
CA VAL A 81 -9.99 2.23 -4.52
C VAL A 81 -9.10 1.15 -3.93
N TYR A 82 -8.95 0.06 -4.67
CA TYR A 82 -8.10 -1.07 -4.30
C TYR A 82 -7.34 -1.63 -5.51
N LEU A 83 -6.20 -2.28 -5.24
CA LEU A 83 -5.45 -3.02 -6.26
C LEU A 83 -6.17 -4.33 -6.55
N ASP A 84 -6.45 -4.63 -7.82
CA ASP A 84 -6.98 -5.94 -8.22
C ASP A 84 -5.93 -7.01 -7.90
N PRO A 85 -6.22 -7.96 -7.00
CA PRO A 85 -5.25 -8.98 -6.59
C PRO A 85 -4.83 -9.91 -7.73
N ALA A 86 -5.60 -9.96 -8.83
CA ALA A 86 -5.26 -10.72 -10.02
C ALA A 86 -4.32 -9.96 -10.99
N SER A 87 -3.93 -8.72 -10.67
CA SER A 87 -3.07 -7.91 -11.54
C SER A 87 -1.65 -8.48 -11.64
N PRO A 88 -1.07 -8.58 -12.85
CA PRO A 88 0.34 -8.90 -12.99
C PRO A 88 1.23 -7.74 -12.50
N PRO A 89 2.44 -8.00 -11.98
CA PRO A 89 3.33 -6.95 -11.44
C PRO A 89 3.68 -5.84 -12.43
N GLU A 90 3.77 -6.17 -13.72
CA GLU A 90 4.10 -5.28 -14.83
C GLU A 90 2.94 -4.37 -15.27
N ALA A 91 1.70 -4.68 -14.88
CA ALA A 91 0.51 -3.91 -15.22
C ALA A 91 -0.50 -3.95 -14.07
N ARG A 92 -0.32 -3.06 -13.10
CA ARG A 92 -1.22 -2.93 -11.95
C ARG A 92 -2.57 -2.40 -12.41
N ILE A 93 -3.63 -3.13 -12.07
CA ILE A 93 -5.00 -2.71 -12.27
C ILE A 93 -5.56 -2.27 -10.93
N TYR A 94 -5.98 -1.01 -10.85
CA TYR A 94 -6.75 -0.48 -9.75
C TYR A 94 -8.23 -0.54 -10.09
N VAL A 95 -9.02 -0.99 -9.13
CA VAL A 95 -10.48 -0.93 -9.21
C VAL A 95 -10.95 0.27 -8.41
N VAL A 96 -11.63 1.19 -9.10
CA VAL A 96 -12.30 2.36 -8.53
C VAL A 96 -13.79 2.04 -8.48
N GLU A 97 -14.34 1.93 -7.28
CA GLU A 97 -15.68 1.38 -7.05
C GLU A 97 -16.52 2.31 -6.17
N TRP A 98 -17.76 2.56 -6.59
CA TRP A 98 -18.74 3.28 -5.77
C TRP A 98 -19.71 2.28 -5.15
N LEU A 99 -19.86 2.34 -3.84
CA LEU A 99 -20.65 1.41 -3.06
C LEU A 99 -21.89 2.12 -2.50
N ASP A 100 -23.04 1.45 -2.46
CA ASP A 100 -24.22 1.95 -1.74
C ASP A 100 -24.09 1.60 -0.24
N PRO A 101 -23.86 2.59 0.66
CA PRO A 101 -23.69 2.34 2.09
C PRO A 101 -25.00 2.01 2.80
N ARG A 102 -26.16 2.18 2.13
CA ARG A 102 -27.48 1.93 2.73
C ARG A 102 -27.85 0.45 2.73
N TRP A 103 -27.12 -0.37 1.99
CA TRP A 103 -27.37 -1.79 1.88
C TRP A 103 -26.57 -2.53 2.94
N LEU A 104 -27.22 -3.50 3.60
CA LEU A 104 -26.59 -4.32 4.65
C LEU A 104 -25.32 -5.02 4.14
N TYR A 105 -25.29 -5.32 2.84
CA TYR A 105 -24.12 -5.72 2.09
C TYR A 105 -23.80 -4.59 1.13
N LEU A 106 -22.62 -3.97 1.28
CA LEU A 106 -22.13 -2.92 0.40
C LEU A 106 -22.23 -3.40 -1.06
N ALA A 107 -23.25 -2.92 -1.76
CA ALA A 107 -23.52 -3.29 -3.13
C ALA A 107 -22.76 -2.33 -4.04
N SER A 108 -22.11 -2.89 -5.05
CA SER A 108 -21.48 -2.06 -6.08
C SER A 108 -22.54 -1.36 -6.91
N LEU A 109 -22.47 -0.03 -6.96
CA LEU A 109 -23.27 0.77 -7.88
C LEU A 109 -22.61 0.82 -9.26
N MET A 110 -21.28 0.88 -9.29
CA MET A 110 -20.46 0.82 -10.50
C MET A 110 -19.00 0.54 -10.15
N LYS A 111 -18.24 0.00 -11.10
CA LYS A 111 -16.78 -0.19 -11.00
C LYS A 111 -16.08 0.28 -12.26
N ALA A 112 -14.94 0.95 -12.11
CA ALA A 112 -14.01 1.24 -13.18
C ALA A 112 -12.69 0.51 -12.92
N ARG A 113 -12.16 -0.17 -13.93
CA ARG A 113 -10.81 -0.75 -13.89
C ARG A 113 -9.85 0.19 -14.60
N VAL A 114 -8.82 0.57 -13.87
CA VAL A 114 -7.82 1.54 -14.31
C VAL A 114 -6.46 0.88 -14.30
N VAL A 115 -5.82 0.82 -15.46
CA VAL A 115 -4.42 0.39 -15.53
C VAL A 115 -3.56 1.58 -15.15
N VAL A 116 -2.70 1.39 -14.16
CA VAL A 116 -1.69 2.38 -13.76
C VAL A 116 -0.31 1.79 -14.01
N ASN A 117 0.49 2.53 -14.77
CA ASN A 117 1.92 2.27 -14.92
C ASN A 117 2.71 3.51 -14.53
N SER A 118 4.04 3.41 -14.48
CA SER A 118 4.95 4.45 -14.02
C SER A 118 4.82 5.81 -14.74
N THR A 119 4.07 5.88 -15.83
CA THR A 119 3.94 7.08 -16.67
C THR A 119 2.51 7.50 -16.99
N ARG A 120 1.52 6.60 -16.85
CA ARG A 120 0.15 6.82 -17.31
C ARG A 120 -0.85 6.03 -16.46
N ALA A 121 -2.02 6.63 -16.28
CA ALA A 121 -3.23 5.96 -15.78
C ALA A 121 -4.31 6.03 -16.86
N SER A 122 -5.03 4.94 -17.09
CA SER A 122 -6.09 4.87 -18.11
C SER A 122 -7.18 3.87 -17.76
N VAL A 123 -8.43 4.25 -17.99
CA VAL A 123 -9.60 3.37 -17.76
C VAL A 123 -9.69 2.35 -18.89
N VAL A 124 -9.63 1.07 -18.54
CA VAL A 124 -9.72 -0.04 -19.51
C VAL A 124 -11.10 -0.68 -19.54
N TYR A 125 -11.87 -0.54 -18.47
CA TYR A 125 -13.20 -1.13 -18.37
C TYR A 125 -14.06 -0.36 -17.38
N VAL A 126 -15.36 -0.25 -17.70
CA VAL A 126 -16.39 0.30 -16.82
C VAL A 126 -17.48 -0.76 -16.73
N ASP A 127 -17.70 -1.28 -15.52
CA ASP A 127 -18.84 -2.11 -15.18
C ASP A 127 -19.95 -1.17 -14.67
N PRO A 128 -20.97 -0.90 -15.50
CA PRO A 128 -22.04 0.01 -15.14
C PRO A 128 -22.91 -0.62 -14.07
#